data_AF-A0A1G0MVL4-F1
#
_entry.id   AF-A0A1G0MVL4-F1
#
_cell.length_a   1.000
_cell.length_b   1.000
_cell.length_c   1.000
_cell.angle_alpha   90.00
_cell.angle_beta   90.00
_cell.angle_gamma   90.00
#
_symmetry.space_group_name_H-M   'P 1'
#
loop_
_entity.id
_entity.type
_entity.pdbx_description
1 polymer ?
#
loop_
_entity_poly.entity_id
_entity_poly.type
_entity_poly.pdbx_seq_one_letter_code
_entity_poly.pdbx_strand_id
1 'polypeptide(L)' 'MSQIEVERLLGRLLTDHNFRTRATDSLEKAATTEGIVLSQTEALILRSIDISQFISVSNSLDDSIKRS' A
#
# COMPACT_ATOMS: atom_id res chain seq x y z
N MET A 1 -14.27 -7.71 4.68
CA MET A 1 -12.89 -7.60 4.17
C MET A 1 -12.93 -7.96 2.70
N SER A 2 -12.71 -7.02 1.78
CA SER A 2 -12.62 -7.31 0.35
C SER A 2 -11.18 -7.71 0.05
N GLN A 3 -10.97 -9.00 -0.24
CA GLN A 3 -9.65 -9.53 -0.62
C GLN A 3 -9.01 -8.69 -1.74
N ILE A 4 -9.81 -8.30 -2.74
CA ILE A 4 -9.36 -7.51 -3.89
C ILE A 4 -8.75 -6.17 -3.46
N GLU A 5 -9.40 -5.46 -2.53
CA GLU A 5 -8.94 -4.12 -2.12
C GLU A 5 -7.71 -4.20 -1.23
N VAL A 6 -7.64 -5.21 -0.36
CA VAL A 6 -6.45 -5.49 0.46
C VAL A 6 -5.26 -5.87 -0.42
N GLU A 7 -5.45 -6.75 -1.40
CA GLU A 7 -4.39 -7.16 -2.34
C GLU A 7 -3.91 -5.98 -3.21
N ARG A 8 -4.83 -5.13 -3.68
CA ARG A 8 -4.47 -3.91 -4.44
C ARG A 8 -3.64 -2.96 -3.59
N LEU A 9 -3.99 -2.78 -2.32
CA LEU A 9 -3.23 -1.94 -1.39
C LEU A 9 -1.83 -2.49 -1.13
N LEU A 10 -1.73 -3.77 -0.76
CA LEU A 10 -0.44 -4.42 -0.49
C LEU A 10 0.44 -4.44 -1.74
N GLY A 11 -0.14 -4.76 -2.90
CA GLY A 11 0.55 -4.72 -4.19
C GLY A 11 1.11 -3.33 -4.50
N ARG A 12 0.37 -2.26 -4.21
CA ARG A 12 0.88 -0.89 -4.36
C ARG A 12 1.97 -0.55 -3.35
N LEU A 13 1.85 -0.92 -2.08
CA LEU A 13 2.93 -0.70 -1.10
C LEU A 13 4.27 -1.32 -1.57
N LEU A 14 4.19 -2.49 -2.21
CA LEU A 14 5.34 -3.20 -2.76
C LEU A 14 5.90 -2.56 -4.05
N THR A 15 5.03 -2.23 -4.99
CA THR A 15 5.44 -1.89 -6.36
C THR A 15 5.51 -0.39 -6.63
N ASP A 16 4.77 0.44 -5.91
CA ASP A 16 4.55 1.85 -6.21
C ASP A 16 5.26 2.74 -5.17
N HIS A 17 6.37 3.35 -5.59
CA HIS A 17 7.19 4.17 -4.69
C HIS A 17 6.41 5.41 -4.21
N ASN A 18 5.72 6.09 -5.12
CA ASN A 18 4.98 7.30 -4.82
C ASN A 18 3.79 7.04 -3.90
N PHE A 19 3.07 5.94 -4.13
CA PHE A 19 2.04 5.49 -3.22
C PHE A 19 2.59 5.21 -1.84
N ARG A 20 3.70 4.45 -1.75
CA ARG A 20 4.32 4.10 -0.46
C ARG A 20 4.73 5.36 0.31
N THR A 21 5.36 6.33 -0.34
CA THR A 21 5.74 7.61 0.29
C THR A 21 4.53 8.34 0.87
N ARG A 22 3.44 8.46 0.11
CA ARG A 22 2.18 9.06 0.63
C ARG A 22 1.53 8.23 1.73
N ALA A 23 1.61 6.91 1.65
CA ALA A 23 1.05 6.01 2.64
C ALA A 23 1.78 6.13 4.00
N THR A 24 3.08 6.43 4.01
CA THR A 24 3.83 6.74 5.25
C THR A 24 3.26 7.94 5.99
N ASP A 25 2.73 8.93 5.27
CA ASP A 25 2.08 10.10 5.87
C ASP A 25 0.65 9.78 6.31
N SER A 26 -0.12 9.11 5.45
CA SER A 26 -1.47 8.61 5.75
C SER A 26 -1.90 7.53 4.76
N LEU A 27 -1.99 6.30 5.26
CA LEU A 27 -2.42 5.14 4.48
C LEU A 27 -3.84 5.31 3.94
N GLU A 28 -4.77 5.80 4.76
CA GLU A 28 -6.17 5.98 4.38
C GLU A 28 -6.34 7.01 3.27
N LYS A 29 -5.60 8.13 3.33
CA LYS A 29 -5.62 9.14 2.27
C LYS A 29 -5.01 8.58 0.98
N ALA A 30 -3.86 7.91 1.07
CA ALA A 30 -3.21 7.30 -0.09
C ALA A 30 -4.12 6.26 -0.76
N ALA A 31 -4.75 5.37 0.02
CA ALA A 31 -5.72 4.40 -0.47
C ALA A 31 -6.90 5.08 -1.19
N THR A 32 -7.49 6.10 -0.56
CA THR A 32 -8.62 6.85 -1.14
C THR A 32 -8.25 7.53 -2.46
N THR A 33 -7.06 8.14 -2.54
CA THR A 33 -6.56 8.77 -3.79
C THR A 33 -6.45 7.78 -4.94
N GLU A 34 -6.12 6.51 -4.65
CA GLU A 34 -6.03 5.45 -5.65
C GLU A 34 -7.35 4.69 -5.88
N GLY A 35 -8.45 5.20 -5.32
CA GLY A 35 -9.78 4.57 -5.42
C GLY A 35 -9.88 3.25 -4.66
N ILE A 36 -9.00 3.01 -3.68
CA ILE A 36 -9.04 1.83 -2.82
C ILE A 36 -9.99 2.12 -1.65
N VAL A 37 -11.06 1.34 -1.56
CA VAL A 37 -12.10 1.54 -0.54
C VAL A 37 -11.97 0.46 0.53
N LEU A 38 -11.45 0.86 1.69
CA LEU A 38 -11.31 -0.01 2.85
C LEU A 38 -12.51 0.14 3.79
N SER A 39 -13.00 -0.97 4.32
CA SER A 39 -13.88 -0.97 5.49
C SER A 39 -13.14 -0.44 6.72
N GLN A 40 -13.90 -0.03 7.74
CA GLN A 40 -13.32 0.47 9.00
C GLN A 40 -12.37 -0.54 9.66
N THR A 41 -12.73 -1.83 9.65
CA THR A 41 -11.89 -2.91 10.19
C THR A 41 -10.60 -3.08 9.40
N GLU A 42 -10.65 -3.00 8.07
CA GLU A 42 -9.46 -3.06 7.22
C GLU A 42 -8.53 -1.90 7.48
N ALA A 43 -9.07 -0.67 7.51
CA ALA A 43 -8.28 0.52 7.80
C ALA A 43 -7.59 0.42 9.18
N LEU A 44 -8.30 -0.05 10.20
CA LEU A 44 -7.75 -0.25 11.55
C LEU A 44 -6.58 -1.26 11.56
N ILE A 45 -6.74 -2.41 10.90
CA ILE A 45 -5.70 -3.44 10.83
C ILE A 45 -4.52 -2.95 10.00
N LEU A 46 -4.77 -2.41 8.82
CA LEU A 46 -3.72 -2.00 7.88
C LEU A 46 -2.92 -0.79 8.39
N ARG A 47 -3.52 0.09 9.19
CA ARG A 47 -2.83 1.19 9.85
C ARG A 47 -1.74 0.72 10.83
N SER A 48 -1.87 -0.49 11.37
CA SER A 48 -0.86 -1.07 12.27
C SER A 48 0.37 -1.62 11.54
N ILE A 49 0.33 -1.69 10.20
CA ILE A 49 1.42 -2.23 9.41
C ILE A 49 2.55 -1.19 9.33
N ASP A 50 3.75 -1.63 9.67
CA ASP A 50 4.96 -0.84 9.45
C ASP A 50 5.32 -0.83 7.96
N ILE A 51 5.01 0.28 7.30
CA ILE A 51 5.24 0.46 5.86
C ILE A 51 6.73 0.35 5.50
N SER A 52 7.64 0.64 6.43
CA SER A 52 9.09 0.57 6.18
C SER A 52 9.54 -0.86 5.84
N GLN A 53 8.83 -1.88 6.32
CA GLN A 53 9.16 -3.28 6.05
C GLN A 53 9.04 -3.65 4.56
N PHE A 54 8.17 -2.95 3.82
CA PHE A 54 8.03 -3.16 2.37
C PHE A 54 9.18 -2.58 1.56
N ILE A 55 10.00 -1.68 2.11
CA ILE A 55 11.12 -1.07 1.38
C ILE A 55 12.12 -2.13 0.96
N SER A 56 12.45 -3.06 1.86
CA SER A 56 13.41 -4.15 1.57
C SER A 56 12.95 -5.02 0.39
N VAL A 57 11.68 -5.43 0.39
CA VAL A 57 11.08 -6.21 -0.69
C VAL A 57 10.99 -5.37 -1.95
N SER A 58 10.49 -4.14 -1.87
CA SER A 58 10.39 -3.21 -3.00
C SER A 58 11.74 -3.03 -3.71
N ASN A 59 12.83 -2.88 -2.95
CA ASN A 59 14.18 -2.75 -3.52
C ASN A 59 14.66 -4.02 -4.23
N SER A 60 14.18 -5.19 -3.83
CA SER A 60 14.52 -6.48 -4.46
C SER A 60 13.65 -6.84 -5.67
N LEU A 61 12.54 -6.15 -5.88
CA LEU A 61 11.66 -6.37 -7.03
C LEU A 61 12.34 -5.89 -8.32
N ASP A 62 12.05 -6.59 -9.42
CA ASP A 62 12.42 -6.19 -10.76
C ASP A 62 11.84 -4.79 -11.08
N ASP A 63 12.61 -3.93 -11.74
CA ASP A 63 12.15 -2.57 -12.06
C ASP A 63 10.97 -2.57 -13.04
N SER A 64 10.81 -3.62 -13.85
CA SER A 64 9.70 -3.77 -14.81
C SER A 64 8.33 -3.95 -14.15
N ILE A 65 8.29 -4.36 -12.88
CA ILE A 65 7.03 -4.50 -12.12
C ILE A 65 6.78 -3.32 -11.17
N LYS A 66 7.76 -2.42 -11.01
CA LYS A 66 7.60 -1.21 -10.21
C LYS A 66 6.75 -0.19 -10.97
N ARG A 67 5.96 0.56 -10.21
CA ARG A 67 5.18 1.70 -10.69
C ARG A 67 5.90 2.96 -10.25
N SER A 68 6.23 3.79 -11.23
CA SER A 68 6.76 5.14 -11.04
C SER A 68 5.65 6.09 -10.61
#